data_AF-A0A9J6GT45-F1
#
_entry.id   AF-A0A9J6GT45-F1
#
_cell.length_a   1.000
_cell.length_b   1.000
_cell.length_c   1.000
_cell.angle_alpha   90.00
_cell.angle_beta   90.00
_cell.angle_gamma   90.00
#
_symmetry.space_group_name_H-M   'P 1'
#
loop_
_entity.id
_entity.type
_entity.pdbx_description
1 polymer ?
#
loop_
_entity_poly.entity_id
_entity_poly.type
_entity_poly.pdbx_seq_one_letter_code
_entity_poly.pdbx_strand_id
1 'polypeptide(L)'
;MTSSETTRDIDSIISGSFSESLPQLPDEDFLHLVAPITLKELTESRQKLRKGKAPGVDGLPVELYSTFWDLLEPFLCAVLNNILTTDTDYLPLSKEVESSQYKKMPGNGTNPRVGASSLCCGRTTNYVHQY
;
A
#
# COMPACT_ATOMS: atom_id res chain seq x y z
N MET A 1 1.67 2.61 -40.28
CA MET A 1 0.30 2.37 -39.75
C MET A 1 0.11 3.35 -38.60
N THR A 2 -0.41 4.53 -38.94
CA THR A 2 -0.50 5.71 -38.08
C THR A 2 -1.88 5.75 -37.43
N SER A 3 -1.97 5.45 -36.13
CA SER A 3 -3.23 5.44 -35.38
C SER A 3 -3.35 6.62 -34.41
N SER A 4 -2.73 7.77 -34.71
CA SER A 4 -2.53 8.85 -33.73
C SER A 4 -3.10 10.22 -34.11
N GLU A 5 -3.91 10.33 -35.16
CA GLU A 5 -4.37 11.64 -35.66
C GLU A 5 -5.85 11.99 -35.47
N THR A 6 -6.71 11.10 -34.94
CA THR A 6 -8.17 11.35 -34.87
C THR A 6 -8.73 11.64 -33.48
N THR A 7 -7.94 11.60 -32.40
CA THR A 7 -8.47 11.74 -31.02
C THR A 7 -8.63 13.18 -30.55
N ARG A 8 -7.85 14.13 -31.11
CA ARG A 8 -7.82 15.54 -30.63
C ARG A 8 -9.14 16.27 -30.79
N ASP A 9 -9.94 15.90 -31.79
CA ASP A 9 -11.22 16.56 -32.06
C ASP A 9 -12.32 16.11 -31.10
N ILE A 10 -12.24 14.88 -30.58
CA ILE A 10 -13.25 14.31 -29.68
C ILE A 10 -13.15 14.93 -28.28
N ASP A 11 -11.92 15.12 -27.77
CA ASP A 11 -11.70 15.70 -26.44
C ASP A 11 -12.19 17.16 -26.36
N SER A 12 -12.04 17.92 -27.46
CA SER A 12 -12.56 19.29 -27.59
C SER A 12 -14.09 19.35 -27.61
N ILE A 13 -14.73 18.38 -28.27
CA ILE A 13 -16.21 18.29 -28.38
C ILE A 13 -16.85 17.85 -27.04
N ILE A 14 -16.23 16.92 -26.32
CA ILE A 14 -16.75 16.42 -25.04
C ILE A 14 -16.62 17.47 -23.93
N SER A 15 -15.52 18.23 -23.93
CA SER A 15 -15.22 19.20 -22.86
C SER A 15 -16.05 20.48 -22.93
N GLY A 16 -16.47 20.93 -24.13
CA GLY A 16 -17.07 22.26 -24.32
C GLY A 16 -18.57 22.41 -24.04
N SER A 17 -19.34 21.33 -23.95
CA SER A 17 -20.82 21.44 -23.81
C SER A 17 -21.44 20.54 -22.74
N PHE A 18 -20.81 19.41 -22.41
CA PHE A 18 -21.42 18.46 -21.46
C PHE A 18 -21.17 18.86 -20.01
N SER A 19 -19.95 19.30 -19.70
CA SER A 19 -19.51 19.70 -18.35
C SER A 19 -20.31 20.87 -17.77
N GLU A 20 -20.62 21.86 -18.59
CA GLU A 20 -21.38 23.06 -18.18
C GLU A 20 -22.86 22.76 -17.90
N SER A 21 -23.40 21.68 -18.46
CA SER A 21 -24.81 21.28 -18.28
C SER A 21 -25.05 20.43 -17.02
N LEU A 22 -23.98 19.99 -16.35
CA LEU A 22 -24.09 19.17 -15.16
C LEU A 22 -24.34 20.05 -13.92
N PRO A 23 -25.16 19.57 -12.97
CA PRO A 23 -25.32 20.26 -11.70
C PRO A 23 -23.96 20.34 -11.01
N GLN A 24 -23.49 21.56 -10.73
CA GLN A 24 -22.27 21.78 -9.97
C GLN A 24 -22.53 21.62 -8.49
N LEU A 25 -21.54 21.06 -7.80
CA LEU A 25 -21.57 20.89 -6.36
C LEU A 25 -21.33 22.26 -5.71
N PRO A 26 -22.09 22.66 -4.67
CA PRO A 26 -21.83 23.90 -3.96
C PRO A 26 -20.46 23.85 -3.25
N ASP A 27 -19.85 25.02 -3.06
CA ASP A 27 -18.51 25.14 -2.47
C ASP A 27 -18.41 24.48 -1.08
N GLU A 28 -19.48 24.52 -0.29
CA GLU A 28 -19.54 23.88 1.04
C GLU A 28 -19.34 22.35 0.96
N ASP A 29 -20.07 21.69 0.06
CA ASP A 29 -19.98 20.24 -0.12
C ASP A 29 -18.63 19.85 -0.73
N PHE A 30 -18.08 20.70 -1.61
CA PHE A 30 -16.73 20.51 -2.15
C PHE A 30 -15.69 20.54 -1.03
N LEU A 31 -15.76 21.53 -0.13
CA LEU A 31 -14.85 21.61 1.02
C LEU A 31 -14.99 20.40 1.95
N HIS A 32 -16.21 19.86 2.10
CA HIS A 32 -16.43 18.66 2.88
C HIS A 32 -15.77 17.41 2.25
N LEU A 33 -15.79 17.28 0.92
CA LEU A 33 -15.15 16.17 0.20
C LEU A 33 -13.62 16.21 0.25
N VAL A 34 -13.05 17.42 0.31
CA VAL A 34 -11.59 17.63 0.37
C VAL A 34 -11.07 17.66 1.82
N ALA A 35 -11.98 17.66 2.80
CA ALA A 35 -11.61 17.63 4.20
C ALA A 35 -10.87 16.33 4.57
N PRO A 36 -9.94 16.36 5.55
CA PRO A 36 -9.28 15.16 6.04
C PRO A 36 -10.27 14.14 6.63
N ILE A 37 -10.08 12.87 6.27
CA ILE A 37 -10.84 11.73 6.81
C ILE A 37 -10.55 11.57 8.30
N THR A 38 -11.61 11.40 9.08
CA THR A 38 -11.52 11.16 10.52
C THR A 38 -11.54 9.66 10.87
N LEU A 39 -10.94 9.27 12.00
CA LEU A 39 -10.99 7.89 12.50
C LEU A 39 -12.44 7.40 12.69
N LYS A 40 -13.30 8.27 13.23
CA LYS A 40 -14.72 7.98 13.44
C LYS A 40 -15.41 7.63 12.11
N GLU A 41 -15.25 8.47 11.10
CA GLU A 41 -15.81 8.24 9.76
C GLU A 41 -15.30 6.93 9.14
N LEU A 42 -14.01 6.65 9.30
CA LEU A 42 -13.39 5.44 8.81
C LEU A 42 -13.97 4.18 9.51
N THR A 43 -14.14 4.23 10.82
CA THR A 43 -14.75 3.16 11.61
C THR A 43 -16.23 2.95 11.27
N GLU A 44 -17.00 4.03 11.11
CA GLU A 44 -18.40 3.94 10.66
C GLU A 44 -18.50 3.33 9.26
N SER A 45 -17.58 3.68 8.37
CA SER A 45 -17.50 3.12 7.02
C SER A 45 -17.18 1.62 7.05
N ARG A 46 -16.25 1.20 7.90
CA ARG A 46 -15.95 -0.23 8.11
C ARG A 46 -17.16 -1.01 8.62
N GLN A 47 -17.97 -0.44 9.51
CA GLN A 47 -19.18 -1.10 10.01
C GLN A 47 -20.23 -1.37 8.92
N LYS A 48 -20.23 -0.57 7.85
CA LYS A 48 -21.12 -0.74 6.69
C LYS A 48 -20.65 -1.82 5.72
N LEU A 49 -19.43 -2.35 5.87
CA LEU A 49 -18.93 -3.43 5.02
C LEU A 49 -19.73 -4.72 5.24
N ARG A 50 -20.17 -5.33 4.14
CA ARG A 50 -20.94 -6.57 4.16
C ARG A 50 -20.00 -7.77 4.28
N LYS A 51 -20.23 -8.61 5.28
CA LYS A 51 -19.52 -9.88 5.47
C LYS A 51 -19.87 -10.91 4.40
N GLY A 52 -19.00 -11.89 4.18
CA GLY A 52 -19.22 -12.98 3.22
C GLY A 52 -19.25 -12.55 1.74
N LYS A 53 -18.64 -11.41 1.41
CA LYS A 53 -18.39 -10.99 0.03
C LYS A 53 -17.09 -11.59 -0.47
N ALA A 54 -17.02 -11.84 -1.77
CA ALA A 54 -15.76 -12.22 -2.41
C ALA A 54 -14.74 -11.09 -2.20
N PRO A 55 -13.48 -11.42 -1.85
CA PRO A 55 -12.43 -10.43 -1.67
C PRO A 55 -12.14 -9.68 -2.99
N GLY A 56 -11.59 -8.48 -2.87
CA GLY A 56 -11.22 -7.66 -4.03
C GLY A 56 -9.97 -8.17 -4.73
N VAL A 57 -9.40 -7.33 -5.60
CA VAL A 57 -8.12 -7.59 -6.27
C VAL A 57 -6.95 -7.71 -5.27
N ASP A 58 -7.13 -7.17 -4.07
CA ASP A 58 -6.21 -7.27 -2.94
C ASP A 58 -6.23 -8.65 -2.25
N GLY A 59 -7.28 -9.45 -2.49
CA GLY A 59 -7.47 -10.75 -1.84
C GLY A 59 -7.80 -10.66 -0.35
N LEU A 60 -8.06 -9.47 0.21
CA LEU A 60 -8.29 -9.27 1.63
C LEU A 60 -9.79 -9.32 1.97
N PRO A 61 -10.24 -10.26 2.82
CA PRO A 61 -11.63 -10.35 3.23
C PRO A 61 -11.99 -9.30 4.28
N VAL A 62 -13.28 -8.96 4.41
CA VAL A 62 -13.80 -8.01 5.42
C VAL A 62 -13.49 -8.45 6.85
N GLU A 63 -13.42 -9.77 7.06
CA GLU A 63 -13.10 -10.41 8.31
C GLU A 63 -11.69 -10.02 8.78
N LEU A 64 -10.71 -9.88 7.87
CA LEU A 64 -9.35 -9.45 8.20
C LEU A 64 -9.31 -8.01 8.74
N TYR A 65 -10.02 -7.11 8.07
CA TYR A 65 -10.16 -5.73 8.55
C TYR A 65 -10.87 -5.66 9.91
N SER A 66 -11.82 -6.56 10.15
CA SER A 66 -12.54 -6.62 11.43
C SER A 66 -11.67 -7.15 12.57
N THR A 67 -10.81 -8.14 12.32
CA THR A 67 -9.97 -8.76 13.35
C THR A 67 -8.79 -7.89 13.76
N PHE A 68 -8.21 -7.12 12.84
CA PHE A 68 -7.03 -6.29 13.09
C PHE A 68 -7.34 -4.79 13.08
N TRP A 69 -8.61 -4.41 13.26
CA TRP A 69 -9.04 -3.02 13.10
C TRP A 69 -8.28 -2.05 14.03
N ASP A 70 -8.17 -2.38 15.31
CA ASP A 70 -7.52 -1.51 16.30
C ASP A 70 -6.05 -1.23 15.96
N LEU A 71 -5.41 -2.14 15.23
CA LEU A 71 -4.06 -1.94 14.70
C LEU A 71 -4.08 -1.17 13.38
N LEU A 72 -4.99 -1.51 12.46
CA LEU A 72 -5.02 -0.98 11.09
C LEU A 72 -5.60 0.43 10.98
N GLU A 73 -6.60 0.77 11.79
CA GLU A 73 -7.35 2.04 11.74
C GLU A 73 -6.43 3.27 11.70
N PRO A 74 -5.47 3.48 12.62
CA PRO A 74 -4.61 4.66 12.59
C PRO A 74 -3.72 4.71 11.35
N PHE A 75 -3.21 3.56 10.88
CA PHE A 75 -2.37 3.53 9.68
C PHE A 75 -3.17 3.79 8.40
N LEU A 76 -4.35 3.16 8.27
CA LEU A 76 -5.24 3.38 7.14
C LEU A 76 -5.69 4.84 7.05
N CYS A 77 -6.08 5.44 8.17
CA CYS A 77 -6.47 6.84 8.22
C CYS A 77 -5.32 7.77 7.79
N ALA A 78 -4.10 7.55 8.29
CA ALA A 78 -2.93 8.34 7.90
C ALA A 78 -2.63 8.19 6.40
N VAL A 79 -2.67 6.96 5.89
CA VAL A 79 -2.39 6.66 4.49
C VAL A 79 -3.44 7.26 3.55
N LEU A 80 -4.73 7.14 3.88
CA LEU A 80 -5.82 7.72 3.09
C LEU A 80 -5.72 9.26 3.07
N ASN A 81 -5.44 9.88 4.20
CA ASN A 81 -5.24 11.34 4.26
C ASN A 81 -4.01 11.77 3.46
N ASN A 82 -2.92 11.00 3.50
CA ASN A 82 -1.77 11.28 2.64
C ASN A 82 -2.18 11.26 1.18
N ILE A 83 -2.90 10.22 0.72
CA ILE A 83 -3.39 10.12 -0.67
C ILE A 83 -4.30 11.29 -1.04
N LEU A 84 -5.19 11.72 -0.14
CA LEU A 84 -6.06 12.88 -0.41
C LEU A 84 -5.27 14.19 -0.58
N THR A 85 -4.16 14.33 0.13
CA THR A 85 -3.32 15.54 0.07
C THR A 85 -2.27 15.51 -1.03
N THR A 86 -1.86 14.31 -1.47
CA THR A 86 -0.84 14.13 -2.50
C THR A 86 -1.50 13.81 -3.84
N ASP A 87 -1.10 14.50 -4.91
CA ASP A 87 -1.45 14.16 -6.30
C ASP A 87 -0.78 12.85 -6.79
N THR A 88 -0.46 11.92 -5.90
CA THR A 88 0.20 10.65 -6.24
C THR A 88 -0.73 9.48 -6.03
N ASP A 89 -0.96 8.72 -7.10
CA ASP A 89 -1.87 7.56 -7.17
C ASP A 89 -1.40 6.30 -6.40
N TYR A 90 -0.33 6.39 -5.61
CA TYR A 90 0.33 5.23 -4.98
C TYR A 90 0.40 5.36 -3.47
N LEU A 91 -0.01 4.27 -2.78
CA LEU A 91 0.13 4.12 -1.34
C LEU A 91 1.62 4.22 -0.94
N PRO A 92 1.99 4.99 0.09
CA PRO A 92 3.39 5.11 0.53
C PRO A 92 3.99 3.79 1.04
N LEU A 93 3.18 2.75 1.29
CA LEU A 93 3.69 1.39 1.58
C LEU A 93 4.55 0.82 0.43
N SER A 94 4.33 1.29 -0.80
CA SER A 94 5.11 0.87 -1.98
C SER A 94 6.45 1.60 -2.08
N LYS A 95 6.66 2.67 -1.32
CA LYS A 95 7.99 3.24 -1.18
C LYS A 95 8.73 2.37 -0.17
N GLU A 96 9.54 1.49 -0.73
CA GLU A 96 10.48 0.65 -0.02
C GLU A 96 11.09 1.44 1.13
N VAL A 97 10.96 0.88 2.33
CA VAL A 97 11.79 1.20 3.47
C VAL A 97 13.23 1.22 2.96
N GLU A 98 13.81 2.40 2.73
CA GLU A 98 15.25 2.47 2.62
C GLU A 98 15.80 1.88 3.93
N SER A 99 16.49 0.76 3.77
CA SER A 99 17.00 -0.18 4.77
C SER A 99 17.98 0.38 5.82
N SER A 100 17.91 1.67 6.13
CA SER A 100 19.03 2.42 6.72
C SER A 100 18.98 2.59 8.25
N GLN A 101 18.11 1.90 8.98
CA GLN A 101 17.97 2.11 10.44
C GLN A 101 17.93 0.85 11.32
N TYR A 102 18.08 -0.38 10.80
CA TYR A 102 18.45 -1.49 11.69
C TYR A 102 19.97 -1.48 11.91
N LYS A 103 20.39 -0.69 12.90
CA LYS A 103 21.77 -0.60 13.36
C LYS A 103 22.24 -1.97 13.85
N LYS A 104 23.11 -2.60 13.07
CA LYS A 104 23.84 -3.83 13.42
C LYS A 104 24.48 -3.67 14.80
N MET A 105 24.10 -4.51 15.77
CA MET A 105 24.80 -4.55 17.05
C MET A 105 26.21 -5.11 16.81
N PRO A 106 27.31 -4.43 17.20
CA PRO A 106 28.63 -5.00 17.07
C PRO A 106 28.79 -6.14 18.07
N GLY A 107 28.69 -7.38 17.57
CA GLY A 107 29.10 -8.58 18.28
C GLY A 107 30.61 -8.56 18.51
N ASN A 108 30.99 -8.70 19.78
CA ASN A 108 32.37 -8.85 20.23
C ASN A 108 32.91 -10.22 19.78
N GLY A 109 33.89 -10.22 18.89
CA GLY A 109 34.56 -11.43 18.41
C GLY A 109 36.07 -11.31 18.63
N THR A 110 36.56 -11.90 19.72
CA THR A 110 37.98 -12.21 19.90
C THR A 110 38.40 -13.24 18.85
N ASN A 111 39.39 -12.88 18.03
CA ASN A 111 40.03 -13.74 17.03
C ASN A 111 41.20 -14.50 17.69
N PRO A 112 41.44 -15.76 17.31
CA PRO A 112 42.76 -15.98 16.72
C PRO A 112 42.76 -16.82 15.44
N ARG A 113 43.70 -16.38 14.59
CA ARG A 113 44.07 -16.84 13.25
C ARG A 113 44.56 -18.28 13.24
N VAL A 114 44.13 -19.04 12.22
CA VAL A 114 44.87 -19.91 11.28
C VAL A 114 43.78 -20.68 10.51
N GLY A 115 43.78 -20.94 9.22
CA GLY A 115 44.80 -21.05 8.18
C GLY A 115 44.33 -22.18 7.26
N ALA A 116 44.51 -22.01 5.95
CA ALA A 116 44.46 -23.03 4.89
C ALA A 116 43.12 -23.49 4.28
N SER A 117 43.10 -23.38 2.94
CA SER A 117 42.68 -24.39 1.94
C SER A 117 41.18 -24.74 1.85
N SER A 118 40.50 -24.32 0.78
CA SER A 118 40.39 -24.99 -0.54
C SER A 118 39.47 -26.21 -0.55
N LEU A 119 38.73 -26.37 -1.66
CA LEU A 119 37.97 -27.55 -2.09
C LEU A 119 36.55 -27.61 -1.48
N CYS A 120 35.54 -27.28 -2.29
CA CYS A 120 34.83 -28.17 -3.22
C CYS A 120 33.70 -28.95 -2.55
N CYS A 121 32.49 -28.69 -3.06
CA CYS A 121 31.40 -29.62 -3.34
C CYS A 121 31.42 -30.96 -2.60
N GLY A 122 30.37 -31.27 -1.83
CA GLY A 122 30.20 -32.62 -1.30
C GLY A 122 28.93 -32.80 -0.49
N ARG A 123 27.97 -33.48 -1.08
CA ARG A 123 26.74 -33.98 -0.47
C ARG A 123 27.08 -35.08 0.56
N THR A 124 26.06 -35.51 1.31
CA THR A 124 25.82 -36.84 1.92
C THR A 124 26.20 -37.13 3.39
N THR A 125 25.12 -37.29 4.19
CA THR A 125 24.89 -38.21 5.34
C THR A 125 25.72 -37.97 6.62
N ASN A 126 25.32 -38.30 7.85
CA ASN A 126 24.36 -39.25 8.41
C ASN A 126 24.02 -38.81 9.87
N TYR A 127 22.89 -39.31 10.41
CA TYR A 127 22.60 -39.79 11.80
C TYR A 127 23.53 -39.37 12.97
N VAL A 128 23.11 -39.10 14.21
CA VAL A 128 22.47 -40.02 15.19
C VAL A 128 21.84 -39.22 16.35
N HIS A 129 20.78 -39.78 16.93
CA HIS A 129 20.09 -39.45 18.19
C HIS A 129 20.96 -39.56 19.47
N GLN A 130 20.36 -39.20 20.60
CA GLN A 130 20.80 -39.27 22.03
C GLN A 130 21.35 -37.93 22.54
N TYR A 131 20.80 -37.34 23.60
CA TYR A 131 20.32 -37.93 24.85
C TYR A 131 18.89 -37.53 25.23
#